data_AF-A0A2K2RBQ9-F1
#
_entry.id   AF-A0A2K2RBQ9-F1
#
_cell.length_a   1.000
_cell.length_b   1.000
_cell.length_c   1.000
_cell.angle_alpha   90.00
_cell.angle_beta   90.00
_cell.angle_gamma   90.00
#
_symmetry.space_group_name_H-M   'P 1'
#
loop_
_entity.id
_entity.type
_entity.pdbx_description
1 polymer ?
#
loop_
_entity_poly.entity_id
_entity_poly.type
_entity_poly.pdbx_seq_one_letter_code
_entity_poly.pdbx_strand_id
1 'polypeptide(L)' 'MSAGEMSRAEAVVLVQRIMDADYASDGEADGWLEVLGRALACPSGQVRDLIFWPPEGELSADEVVDQALTYRPVAL' A
#
# COMPACT_ATOMS: atom_id res chain seq x y z
N MET A 1 3.55 -11.92 17.52
CA MET A 1 2.61 -10.96 16.92
C MET A 1 1.56 -11.79 16.23
N SER A 2 0.35 -11.86 16.79
CA SER A 2 -0.73 -12.66 16.22
C SER A 2 -1.04 -12.16 14.81
N ALA A 3 -1.21 -13.07 13.86
CA ALA A 3 -1.60 -12.80 12.48
C ALA A 3 -3.07 -12.34 12.40
N GLY A 4 -3.40 -11.27 13.11
CA GLY A 4 -4.68 -10.58 13.04
C GLY A 4 -4.48 -9.37 12.15
N GLU A 5 -5.07 -9.43 10.96
CA GLU A 5 -5.56 -8.29 10.16
C GLU A 5 -4.84 -6.96 10.45
N MET A 6 -3.82 -6.65 9.66
CA MET A 6 -3.14 -5.35 9.67
C MET A 6 -4.20 -4.24 9.61
N SER A 7 -4.24 -3.39 10.63
CA SER A 7 -5.25 -2.33 10.70
C SER A 7 -4.95 -1.25 9.66
N ARG A 8 -5.98 -0.49 9.23
CA ARG A 8 -5.81 0.66 8.32
C ARG A 8 -4.70 1.60 8.79
N ALA A 9 -4.63 1.86 10.09
CA ALA A 9 -3.59 2.72 10.67
C ALA A 9 -2.17 2.16 10.47
N GLU A 10 -1.98 0.84 10.60
CA GLU A 10 -0.69 0.20 10.32
C GLU A 10 -0.36 0.24 8.83
N ALA A 11 -1.36 0.05 7.96
CA ALA A 11 -1.19 0.16 6.52
C ALA A 11 -0.71 1.56 6.12
N VAL A 12 -1.30 2.60 6.70
CA VAL A 12 -0.90 4.00 6.47
C VAL A 12 0.55 4.24 6.91
N VAL A 13 0.96 3.74 8.08
CA VAL A 13 2.35 3.88 8.55
C VAL A 13 3.33 3.19 7.59
N LEU A 14 2.98 2.00 7.09
CA LEU A 14 3.84 1.27 6.16
C LEU A 14 3.93 1.95 4.79
N VAL A 15 2.81 2.47 4.27
CA VAL A 15 2.79 3.27 3.03
C VAL A 15 3.64 4.54 3.19
N GLN A 16 3.49 5.25 4.31
CA GLN A 16 4.28 6.45 4.59
C GLN A 16 5.77 6.15 4.61
N ARG A 17 6.16 4.99 5.16
CA ARG A 17 7.55 4.55 5.20
C ARG A 17 8.11 4.22 3.81
N ILE A 18 7.29 3.65 2.93
CA ILE A 18 7.65 3.44 1.51
C ILE A 18 7.80 4.79 0.80
N MET A 19 6.88 5.74 1.04
CA MET A 19 6.95 7.09 0.45
C MET A 19 8.19 7.87 0.89
N ASP A 20 8.63 7.69 2.13
CA ASP A 20 9.87 8.29 2.66
C ASP A 20 11.14 7.62 2.10
N ALA A 21 10.99 6.55 1.30
CA ALA A 21 12.07 5.69 0.85
C ALA A 21 12.91 5.10 2.00
N ASP A 22 12.28 4.88 3.17
CA ASP A 22 12.93 4.30 4.36
C ASP A 22 13.02 2.77 4.27
N TYR A 23 13.54 2.26 3.15
CA TYR A 23 13.81 0.85 2.93
C TYR A 23 15.27 0.66 2.49
N ALA A 24 15.88 -0.45 2.92
CA ALA A 24 17.29 -0.72 2.63
C ALA A 24 17.52 -1.23 1.19
N SER A 25 16.48 -1.78 0.55
CA SER A 25 16.54 -2.33 -0.80
C SER A 25 15.16 -2.41 -1.45
N ASP A 26 15.14 -2.45 -2.79
CA ASP A 26 13.92 -2.60 -3.59
C ASP A 26 13.15 -3.89 -3.22
N GLY A 27 13.87 -4.97 -2.88
CA GLY A 27 13.24 -6.22 -2.42
C GLY A 27 12.58 -6.12 -1.04
N GLU A 28 13.00 -5.19 -0.19
CA GLU A 28 12.32 -4.90 1.08
C GLU A 28 11.02 -4.12 0.82
N ALA A 29 11.07 -3.14 -0.09
CA ALA A 29 9.88 -2.40 -0.53
C ALA A 29 8.84 -3.33 -1.18
N ASP A 30 9.27 -4.26 -2.06
CA ASP A 30 8.39 -5.25 -2.68
C ASP A 30 7.73 -6.16 -1.63
N GLY A 31 8.49 -6.61 -0.63
CA GLY A 31 7.94 -7.38 0.49
C GLY A 31 6.89 -6.60 1.30
N TRP A 32 7.08 -5.30 1.49
CA TRP A 32 6.11 -4.44 2.18
C TRP A 32 4.84 -4.22 1.35
N LEU A 33 4.98 -4.04 0.04
CA LEU A 33 3.86 -3.93 -0.90
C LEU A 33 3.03 -5.21 -0.95
N GLU A 34 3.66 -6.39 -0.90
CA GLU A 34 2.97 -7.67 -0.83
C GLU A 34 2.14 -7.83 0.46
N VAL A 35 2.70 -7.38 1.59
CA VAL A 35 1.97 -7.38 2.87
C VAL A 35 0.78 -6.42 2.84
N LEU A 36 0.99 -5.21 2.31
CA LEU A 36 -0.08 -4.22 2.12
C LEU A 36 -1.17 -4.76 1.21
N GLY A 37 -0.80 -5.39 0.10
CA GLY A 37 -1.77 -5.91 -0.85
C GLY A 37 -2.67 -6.98 -0.24
N ARG A 38 -2.10 -7.88 0.57
CA ARG A 38 -2.89 -8.89 1.32
C ARG A 38 -3.79 -8.26 2.37
N ALA A 39 -3.31 -7.24 3.08
CA ALA A 39 -4.08 -6.55 4.11
C ALA A 39 -5.26 -5.76 3.54
N LEU A 40 -5.05 -5.08 2.41
CA LEU A 40 -6.03 -4.21 1.77
C LEU A 40 -6.89 -4.96 0.73
N ALA A 41 -6.67 -6.27 0.57
CA ALA A 41 -7.28 -7.09 -0.48
C ALA A 41 -7.11 -6.50 -1.90
N CYS A 42 -6.00 -5.80 -2.12
CA CYS A 42 -5.66 -5.07 -3.32
C CYS A 42 -4.34 -5.64 -3.90
N PRO A 43 -4.19 -5.80 -5.22
CA PRO A 43 -2.92 -6.25 -5.78
C PRO A 43 -1.78 -5.26 -5.45
N SER A 44 -0.62 -5.79 -5.06
CA SER A 44 0.58 -5.01 -4.70
C SER A 44 1.01 -4.04 -5.80
N GLY A 45 0.83 -4.43 -7.07
CA GLY A 45 1.06 -3.55 -8.23
C GLY A 45 0.18 -2.29 -8.21
N GLN A 46 -1.08 -2.38 -7.81
CA GLN A 46 -1.97 -1.22 -7.73
C GLN A 46 -1.55 -0.28 -6.60
N VAL A 47 -1.15 -0.83 -5.45
CA VAL A 47 -0.63 -0.03 -4.32
C VAL A 47 0.66 0.67 -4.72
N ARG A 48 1.55 -0.02 -5.43
CA ARG A 48 2.79 0.57 -5.97
C ARG A 48 2.48 1.74 -6.90
N ASP A 49 1.59 1.56 -7.85
CA ASP A 49 1.20 2.62 -8.77
C ASP A 49 0.58 3.81 -8.05
N LEU A 50 -0.21 3.63 -6.98
CA LEU A 50 -0.73 4.75 -6.18
C LEU A 50 0.37 5.53 -5.44
N ILE A 51 1.43 4.86 -4.99
CA ILE A 51 2.55 5.48 -4.27
C ILE A 51 3.50 6.22 -5.22
N PHE A 52 3.92 5.55 -6.30
CA PHE A 52 4.95 6.05 -7.21
C PHE A 52 4.37 6.85 -8.38
N TRP A 53 3.12 6.59 -8.76
CA TRP A 53 2.45 7.19 -9.90
C TRP A 53 0.99 7.57 -9.61
N PRO A 54 0.76 8.42 -8.61
CA PRO A 54 -0.59 8.75 -8.17
C PRO A 54 -1.40 9.41 -9.31
N PRO A 55 -2.65 8.94 -9.56
CA PRO A 55 -3.48 9.46 -10.65
C PRO A 55 -3.99 10.89 -10.38
N GLU A 56 -4.13 11.29 -9.11
CA GLU A 56 -4.74 12.56 -8.69
C GLU A 56 -3.74 13.55 -8.05
N GLY A 57 -2.45 13.48 -8.42
CA GLY A 57 -1.41 14.38 -7.88
C GLY A 57 -0.74 13.84 -6.63
N GLU A 58 -0.29 14.68 -5.68
CA GLU A 58 0.37 14.22 -4.46
C GLU A 58 -0.63 13.58 -3.48
N LEU A 59 -0.80 12.26 -3.55
CA LEU A 59 -1.58 11.49 -2.58
C LEU A 59 -0.80 11.34 -1.27
N SER A 60 -1.49 11.54 -0.14
CA SER A 60 -0.95 11.20 1.18
C SER A 60 -1.08 9.71 1.46
N ALA A 61 -0.30 9.17 2.41
CA ALA A 61 -0.38 7.75 2.77
C ALA A 61 -1.79 7.30 3.18
N ASP A 62 -2.58 8.19 3.79
CA ASP A 62 -3.99 7.92 4.13
C ASP A 62 -4.85 7.71 2.88
N GLU A 63 -4.74 8.63 1.91
CA GLU A 63 -5.49 8.59 0.65
C GLU A 63 -5.11 7.38 -0.19
N VAL A 64 -3.82 7.02 -0.23
CA VAL A 64 -3.35 5.80 -0.91
C VAL A 64 -4.04 4.56 -0.35
N VAL A 65 -4.12 4.45 0.99
CA VAL A 65 -4.78 3.32 1.65
C VAL A 65 -6.29 3.36 1.40
N ASP A 66 -6.92 4.52 1.41
CA ASP A 66 -8.35 4.67 1.13
C ASP A 66 -8.70 4.24 -0.30
N GLN A 67 -7.88 4.65 -1.26
CA GLN A 67 -8.06 4.30 -2.66
C GLN A 67 -7.78 2.81 -2.92
N ALA A 68 -6.79 2.24 -2.23
CA ALA A 68 -6.52 0.81 -2.25
C ALA A 68 -7.66 -0.01 -1.61
N LEU A 69 -8.32 0.49 -0.57
CA LEU A 69 -9.52 -0.15 0.02
C LEU A 69 -10.76 0.00 -0.86
N THR A 70 -10.85 1.10 -1.60
CA THR A 70 -11.92 1.34 -2.58
C THR A 70 -11.73 0.50 -3.84
N TYR A 71 -10.51 0.01 -4.09
CA TYR A 71 -10.21 -0.86 -5.22
C TYR A 71 -11.09 -2.11 -5.18
N ARG A 72 -12.06 -2.18 -6.07
CA ARG A 72 -12.79 -3.41 -6.37
C ARG A 72 -12.18 -4.03 -7.60
N PRO A 73 -11.75 -5.30 -7.55
CA PRO A 73 -11.39 -6.00 -8.77
C PRO A 73 -12.60 -5.97 -9.69
N VAL A 74 -12.47 -5.28 -10.83
CA VAL A 74 -13.37 -5.46 -11.95
C VAL A 74 -13.17 -6.90 -12.38
N ALA A 75 -14.22 -7.72 -12.25
CA ALA A 75 -14.24 -9.05 -12.85
C ALA A 75 -14.23 -8.85 -14.37
N LEU A 76 -13.03 -8.87 -14.97
CA LEU A 76 -12.81 -8.93 -16.41
C LEU A 76 -13.06 -10.35 -16.92
#